data_AF-A0A7V0JM92-F1
#
_entry.id   AF-A0A7V0JM92-F1
#
_cell.length_a   1.000
_cell.length_b   1.000
_cell.length_c   1.000
_cell.angle_alpha   90.00
_cell.angle_beta   90.00
_cell.angle_gamma   90.00
#
_symmetry.space_group_name_H-M   'P 1'
#
loop_
_entity.id
_entity.type
_entity.pdbx_description
1 polymer ?
#
loop_
_entity_poly.entity_id
_entity_poly.type
_entity_poly.pdbx_seq_one_letter_code
_entity_poly.pdbx_strand_id
1 'polypeptide(L)'
;MIEIDTRGVFLVGPKGSIPIGEDDEITLKVGILFEGECEGVGASRAARKFGYTRQRYYQILHLFKREGAWALKSLKPGPKSRYRRTDELIRQVIRYRFLDPQISPEVIAQKLVQCGYQIATRSVERVISEYGLQKKTPHLPSEGSTSKD
;
A
#
# COMPACT_ATOMS: atom_id res chain seq x y z
N MET A 1 10.68 -16.81 27.54
CA MET A 1 11.05 -17.07 26.14
C MET A 1 11.62 -15.84 25.42
N ILE A 2 10.95 -14.69 25.44
CA ILE A 2 11.51 -13.45 24.87
C ILE A 2 11.77 -12.42 25.97
N GLU A 3 12.98 -11.87 25.97
CA GLU A 3 13.39 -10.78 26.85
C GLU A 3 13.68 -9.53 26.04
N ILE A 4 13.21 -8.39 26.54
CA ILE A 4 13.38 -7.06 25.93
C ILE A 4 14.16 -6.23 26.93
N ASP A 5 15.35 -5.78 26.54
CA ASP A 5 16.20 -4.90 27.33
C ASP A 5 16.67 -3.71 26.46
N THR A 6 17.32 -2.73 27.07
CA THR A 6 18.00 -1.60 26.44
C THR A 6 18.99 -1.99 25.32
N ARG A 7 19.44 -3.24 25.30
CA ARG A 7 20.36 -3.80 24.31
C ARG A 7 19.67 -4.45 23.10
N GLY A 8 18.35 -4.59 23.12
CA GLY A 8 17.56 -5.21 22.06
C GLY A 8 16.65 -6.34 22.54
N VAL A 9 16.15 -7.12 21.58
CA VAL A 9 15.23 -8.24 21.82
C VAL A 9 15.97 -9.57 21.68
N PHE A 10 15.78 -10.47 22.65
CA PHE A 10 16.47 -11.75 22.69
C PHE A 10 15.49 -12.91 22.89
N LEU A 11 15.71 -14.01 22.16
CA LEU A 11 15.13 -15.30 22.48
C LEU A 11 16.03 -15.98 23.51
N VAL A 12 15.54 -16.18 24.73
CA VAL A 12 16.33 -16.72 25.85
C VAL A 12 15.82 -18.10 26.23
N GLY A 13 16.74 -19.04 26.40
CA GLY A 13 16.50 -20.37 26.92
C GLY A 13 17.56 -20.78 27.95
N PRO A 14 17.41 -21.97 28.58
CA PRO A 14 18.26 -22.38 29.69
C PRO A 14 19.76 -22.48 29.37
N LYS A 15 20.12 -22.61 28.09
CA LYS A 15 21.51 -22.80 27.62
C LYS A 15 22.09 -21.58 26.90
N GLY A 16 21.35 -20.48 26.78
CA GLY A 16 21.84 -19.29 26.10
C GLY A 16 20.73 -18.42 25.51
N SER A 17 21.15 -17.45 24.70
CA SER A 17 20.26 -16.49 24.05
C SER A 17 20.64 -16.26 22.60
N ILE A 18 19.65 -15.89 21.78
CA ILE A 18 19.79 -15.53 20.38
C ILE A 18 19.22 -14.12 20.19
N PRO A 19 19.96 -13.17 19.59
CA PRO A 19 19.40 -11.85 19.28
C PRO A 19 18.36 -11.94 18.17
N ILE A 20 17.25 -11.22 18.33
CA ILE A 20 16.20 -11.06 17.33
C ILE A 20 16.32 -9.65 16.76
N GLY A 21 16.35 -9.54 15.42
CA GLY A 21 16.33 -8.23 14.76
C GLY A 21 15.01 -7.50 15.00
N GLU A 22 15.05 -6.19 15.19
CA GLU A 22 13.85 -5.38 15.45
C GLU A 22 12.81 -5.47 14.31
N ASP A 23 13.27 -5.73 13.09
CA ASP A 23 12.44 -5.89 11.89
C ASP A 23 11.86 -7.32 11.74
N ASP A 24 12.23 -8.28 12.60
CA ASP A 24 11.70 -9.64 12.58
C ASP A 24 10.32 -9.72 13.25
N GLU A 25 9.35 -9.17 12.54
CA GLU A 25 7.97 -9.10 12.97
C GLU A 25 7.34 -10.48 13.21
N ILE A 26 7.78 -11.51 12.48
CA ILE A 26 7.22 -12.85 12.60
C ILE A 26 7.60 -13.44 13.96
N THR A 27 8.90 -13.44 14.28
CA THR A 27 9.41 -14.00 15.54
C THR A 27 8.81 -13.27 16.75
N LEU A 28 8.73 -11.95 16.69
CA LEU A 28 8.12 -11.13 17.75
C LEU A 28 6.64 -11.50 17.96
N LYS A 29 5.85 -11.62 16.88
CA LYS A 29 4.43 -11.98 16.97
C LYS A 29 4.22 -13.40 17.48
N VAL A 30 5.06 -14.36 17.09
CA VAL A 30 5.02 -15.72 17.65
C VAL A 30 5.30 -15.68 19.15
N GLY A 31 6.28 -14.90 19.59
CA GLY A 31 6.59 -14.72 21.03
C GLY A 31 5.41 -14.18 21.83
N ILE A 32 4.70 -13.17 21.30
CA ILE A 32 3.48 -12.64 21.93
C ILE A 32 2.44 -13.74 22.16
N LEU A 33 2.22 -14.59 21.15
CA LEU A 33 1.25 -15.69 21.25
C LEU A 33 1.70 -16.75 22.23
N PHE A 34 2.99 -17.08 22.26
CA PHE A 34 3.54 -18.05 23.20
C PHE A 34 3.39 -17.56 24.65
N GLU A 35 3.73 -16.30 24.93
CA GLU A 35 3.54 -15.75 26.28
C GLU A 35 2.05 -15.70 26.69
N GLY A 36 1.18 -15.35 25.75
CA GLY A 36 -0.25 -15.21 26.00
C GLY A 36 -0.99 -16.54 26.16
N GLU A 37 -0.72 -17.53 25.31
CA GLU A 37 -1.42 -18.83 25.28
C GLU A 37 -0.69 -19.93 26.06
N CYS A 38 0.65 -19.88 26.18
CA CYS A 38 1.46 -20.99 26.72
C CYS A 38 2.11 -20.67 28.06
N GLU A 39 2.53 -19.43 28.32
CA GLU A 39 3.15 -19.04 29.61
C GLU A 39 2.13 -18.49 30.64
N GLY A 40 0.84 -18.42 30.30
CA GLY A 40 -0.23 -18.01 31.23
C GLY A 40 -0.27 -16.50 31.55
N VAL A 41 0.51 -15.68 30.84
CA VAL A 41 0.57 -14.22 31.01
C VAL A 41 -0.76 -13.55 30.61
N GLY A 42 -1.48 -14.18 29.68
CA GLY A 42 -2.77 -13.74 29.16
C GLY A 42 -2.64 -12.64 28.09
N ALA A 43 -3.61 -12.65 27.16
CA ALA A 43 -3.61 -11.82 25.94
C ALA A 43 -3.30 -10.33 26.18
N SER A 44 -3.91 -9.71 27.19
CA SER A 44 -3.74 -8.27 27.44
C SER A 44 -2.34 -7.89 27.89
N ARG A 45 -1.71 -8.71 28.73
CA ARG A 45 -0.39 -8.41 29.29
C ARG A 45 0.71 -8.77 28.29
N ALA A 46 0.57 -9.91 27.60
CA ALA A 46 1.46 -10.28 26.50
C ALA A 46 1.45 -9.22 25.39
N ALA A 47 0.28 -8.77 24.93
CA ALA A 47 0.19 -7.74 23.89
C ALA A 47 0.89 -6.43 24.30
N ARG A 48 0.66 -5.95 25.53
CA ARG A 48 1.27 -4.72 26.03
C ARG A 48 2.79 -4.78 26.13
N LYS A 49 3.36 -5.92 26.52
CA LYS A 49 4.82 -6.11 26.60
C LYS A 49 5.52 -5.80 25.27
N PHE A 50 4.84 -6.06 24.15
CA PHE A 50 5.36 -5.85 22.80
C PHE A 50 4.72 -4.64 22.09
N GLY A 51 4.07 -3.74 22.82
CA GLY A 51 3.48 -2.52 22.24
C GLY A 51 2.22 -2.73 21.41
N TYR A 52 1.53 -3.86 21.54
CA TYR A 52 0.29 -4.15 20.83
C TYR A 52 -0.96 -4.01 21.69
N THR A 53 -2.10 -3.79 21.02
CA THR A 53 -3.42 -3.79 21.66
C THR A 53 -3.94 -5.21 21.84
N ARG A 54 -4.84 -5.42 22.82
CA ARG A 54 -5.54 -6.70 23.00
C ARG A 54 -6.30 -7.14 21.75
N GLN A 55 -6.89 -6.20 21.01
CA GLN A 55 -7.57 -6.51 19.74
C GLN A 55 -6.58 -7.06 18.70
N ARG A 56 -5.42 -6.42 18.57
CA ARG A 56 -4.38 -6.85 17.64
C ARG A 56 -3.84 -8.25 17.98
N TYR A 57 -3.72 -8.58 19.27
CA TYR A 57 -3.38 -9.93 19.72
C TYR A 57 -4.30 -11.00 19.11
N TYR A 58 -5.62 -10.84 19.23
CA TYR A 58 -6.56 -11.84 18.71
C TYR A 58 -6.55 -11.93 17.18
N GLN A 59 -6.30 -10.81 16.49
CA GLN A 59 -6.07 -10.83 15.04
C GLN A 59 -4.85 -11.69 14.67
N ILE A 60 -3.74 -11.50 15.39
CA ILE A 60 -2.50 -12.27 15.21
C ILE A 60 -2.74 -13.75 15.51
N LEU A 61 -3.41 -14.07 16.62
CA LEU A 61 -3.73 -15.45 17.01
C LEU A 61 -4.60 -16.15 15.97
N HIS A 62 -5.64 -15.48 15.48
CA HIS A 62 -6.52 -16.03 14.46
C HIS A 62 -5.76 -16.28 13.15
N LEU A 63 -4.94 -15.32 12.72
CA LEU A 63 -4.14 -15.43 11.51
C LEU A 63 -3.12 -16.57 11.60
N PHE A 64 -2.44 -16.69 12.75
CA PHE A 64 -1.50 -17.78 13.02
C PHE A 64 -2.18 -19.15 13.02
N LYS A 65 -3.35 -19.29 13.63
CA LYS A 65 -4.10 -20.56 13.63
C LYS A 65 -4.58 -20.97 12.24
N ARG A 66 -4.91 -19.99 11.38
CA ARG A 66 -5.45 -20.24 10.05
C ARG A 66 -4.36 -20.53 9.01
N GLU A 67 -3.27 -19.78 9.05
CA GLU A 67 -2.27 -19.75 7.98
C GLU A 67 -0.85 -20.06 8.48
N GLY A 68 -0.59 -20.02 9.78
CA GLY A 68 0.72 -20.26 10.37
C GLY A 68 1.59 -19.00 10.46
N ALA A 69 2.89 -19.20 10.75
CA ALA A 69 3.82 -18.10 11.05
C ALA A 69 4.05 -17.14 9.88
N TRP A 70 4.06 -17.63 8.63
CA TRP A 70 4.37 -16.78 7.47
C TRP A 70 3.33 -15.67 7.26
N ALA A 71 2.08 -15.91 7.62
CA ALA A 71 1.00 -14.92 7.52
C ALA A 71 1.13 -13.79 8.53
N LEU A 72 1.99 -13.94 9.54
CA LEU A 72 2.27 -12.89 10.52
C LEU A 72 3.11 -11.75 9.93
N LYS A 73 3.70 -11.91 8.74
CA LYS A 73 4.41 -10.83 8.07
C LYS A 73 3.44 -9.76 7.59
N SER A 74 3.64 -8.51 7.99
CA SER A 74 2.81 -7.41 7.50
C SER A 74 2.98 -7.22 5.99
N LEU A 75 1.85 -7.15 5.30
CA LEU A 75 1.82 -6.75 3.90
C LEU A 75 2.08 -5.25 3.80
N LYS A 76 2.72 -4.82 2.70
CA LYS A 76 2.88 -3.39 2.40
C LYS A 76 1.50 -2.73 2.42
N PRO A 77 1.29 -1.67 3.22
CA PRO A 77 0.02 -0.97 3.24
C PRO A 77 -0.30 -0.51 1.81
N GLY A 78 -1.47 -0.89 1.31
CA GLY A 78 -1.98 -0.33 0.07
C GLY A 78 -2.15 1.19 0.18
N PRO A 79 -2.28 1.91 -0.95
CA PRO A 79 -2.57 3.33 -0.93
C PRO A 79 -3.80 3.62 -0.06
N LYS A 80 -3.64 4.44 0.99
CA LYS A 80 -4.68 4.64 2.03
C LYS A 80 -5.90 5.44 1.57
N SER A 81 -5.90 6.04 0.38
CA SER A 81 -7.10 6.62 -0.21
C SER A 81 -7.00 6.72 -1.74
N ARG A 82 -8.17 6.81 -2.41
CA ARG A 82 -8.25 7.23 -3.80
C ARG A 82 -7.87 8.72 -3.87
N TYR A 83 -6.61 8.96 -4.18
CA TYR A 83 -5.97 10.25 -4.48
C TYR A 83 -6.82 11.13 -5.39
N ARG A 84 -7.50 12.18 -4.89
CA ARG A 84 -8.18 13.33 -5.60
C ARG A 84 -8.95 13.08 -6.91
N ARG A 85 -8.99 11.85 -7.42
CA ARG A 85 -9.47 11.35 -8.70
C ARG A 85 -10.58 10.36 -8.36
N THR A 86 -11.68 10.90 -7.85
CA THR A 86 -12.91 10.12 -7.66
C THR A 86 -13.41 9.63 -9.03
N ASP A 87 -14.18 8.55 -9.03
CA ASP A 87 -14.75 8.00 -10.27
C ASP A 87 -15.61 9.05 -10.99
N GLU A 88 -16.27 9.92 -10.22
CA GLU A 88 -17.00 11.07 -10.74
C GLU A 88 -16.09 12.05 -11.47
N LEU A 89 -14.97 12.46 -10.87
CA LEU A 89 -14.02 13.36 -11.51
C LEU A 89 -13.48 12.76 -12.82
N ILE A 90 -13.15 11.47 -12.80
CA ILE A 90 -12.64 10.77 -13.98
C ILE A 90 -13.68 10.82 -15.11
N ARG A 91 -14.95 10.54 -14.80
CA ARG A 91 -16.05 10.66 -15.78
C ARG A 91 -16.19 12.07 -16.33
N GLN A 92 -15.99 13.10 -15.51
CA GLN A 92 -16.04 14.49 -15.98
C GLN A 92 -14.91 14.81 -16.95
N VAL A 93 -13.68 14.37 -16.66
CA VAL A 93 -12.54 14.52 -17.59
C VAL A 93 -12.82 13.81 -18.92
N ILE A 94 -13.31 12.57 -18.87
CA ILE A 94 -13.68 11.80 -20.07
C ILE A 94 -14.77 12.55 -20.85
N ARG A 95 -15.82 13.05 -20.17
CA ARG A 95 -16.91 13.79 -20.79
C ARG A 95 -16.43 15.04 -21.52
N TYR A 96 -15.60 15.87 -20.89
CA TYR A 96 -15.06 17.07 -21.54
C TYR A 96 -14.26 16.72 -22.79
N ARG A 97 -13.43 15.69 -22.72
CA ARG A 97 -12.60 15.26 -23.85
C ARG A 97 -13.40 14.58 -24.97
N PHE A 98 -14.53 13.96 -24.62
CA PHE A 98 -15.47 13.40 -25.60
C PHE A 98 -16.25 14.49 -26.34
N LEU A 99 -16.72 15.52 -25.62
CA LEU A 99 -17.45 16.64 -26.19
C LEU A 99 -16.55 17.54 -27.06
N ASP A 100 -15.30 17.73 -26.64
CA ASP A 100 -14.31 18.47 -27.40
C ASP A 100 -12.97 17.71 -27.35
N PRO A 101 -12.64 16.95 -28.41
CA PRO A 101 -11.36 16.23 -28.50
C PRO A 101 -10.12 17.13 -28.53
N GLN A 102 -10.26 18.45 -28.72
CA GLN A 102 -9.14 19.40 -28.73
C GLN A 102 -8.96 20.14 -27.40
N ILE A 103 -9.94 20.11 -26.49
CA ILE A 103 -9.88 20.84 -25.21
C ILE A 103 -8.64 20.48 -24.37
N SER A 104 -7.81 21.48 -24.07
CA SER A 104 -6.54 21.21 -23.39
C SER A 104 -6.74 20.68 -21.95
N PRO A 105 -5.82 19.87 -21.41
CA PRO A 105 -5.88 19.40 -20.02
C PRO A 105 -5.99 20.55 -19.00
N GLU A 106 -5.38 21.70 -19.27
CA GLU A 106 -5.42 22.90 -18.44
C GLU A 106 -6.84 23.47 -18.38
N VAL A 107 -7.53 23.56 -19.52
CA VAL A 107 -8.90 24.07 -19.59
C VAL A 107 -9.87 23.12 -18.87
N ILE A 108 -9.69 21.80 -19.02
CA ILE A 108 -10.47 20.81 -18.27
C ILE A 108 -10.24 20.98 -16.77
N ALA A 109 -8.98 21.12 -16.32
CA ALA A 109 -8.66 21.31 -14.91
C ALA A 109 -9.31 22.59 -14.36
N GLN A 110 -9.23 23.70 -15.10
CA GLN A 110 -9.85 24.97 -14.72
C GLN A 110 -11.38 24.85 -14.58
N LYS A 111 -12.05 24.18 -15.54
CA LYS A 111 -13.49 23.93 -15.46
C LYS A 111 -13.87 23.07 -14.25
N LEU A 112 -13.09 22.04 -13.94
CA LEU A 112 -13.32 21.19 -12.77
C LEU A 112 -13.13 21.96 -11.46
N VAL A 113 -12.13 22.84 -11.38
CA VAL A 113 -11.94 23.71 -10.22
C VAL A 113 -13.12 24.67 -10.04
N GLN A 114 -13.65 25.25 -11.12
CA GLN A 114 -14.86 26.09 -11.09
C GLN A 114 -16.10 25.31 -10.62
N CYS A 115 -16.17 24.00 -10.88
CA CYS A 115 -17.24 23.13 -10.39
C CYS A 115 -17.00 22.61 -8.95
N GLY A 116 -15.95 23.06 -8.26
CA GLY A 116 -15.66 22.70 -6.87
C GLY A 116 -14.73 21.50 -6.67
N TYR A 117 -14.17 20.92 -7.73
CA TYR A 117 -13.21 19.83 -7.61
C TYR A 117 -11.78 20.36 -7.39
N GLN A 118 -11.04 19.76 -6.46
CA GLN A 118 -9.63 20.09 -6.24
C GLN A 118 -8.71 19.20 -7.08
N ILE A 119 -8.38 19.63 -8.30
CA ILE A 119 -7.51 18.88 -9.22
C ILE A 119 -6.44 19.75 -9.87
N ALA A 120 -5.24 19.18 -10.03
CA ALA A 120 -4.15 19.77 -10.79
C ALA A 120 -4.16 19.27 -12.25
N THR A 121 -3.67 20.08 -13.19
CA THR A 121 -3.56 19.72 -14.62
C THR A 121 -2.89 18.36 -14.84
N ARG A 122 -1.78 18.08 -14.14
CA ARG A 122 -1.07 16.79 -14.23
C ARG A 122 -1.94 15.58 -13.89
N SER A 123 -2.94 15.74 -13.03
CA SER A 123 -3.89 14.66 -12.73
C SER A 123 -4.90 14.46 -13.86
N VAL A 124 -5.30 15.52 -14.56
CA VAL A 124 -6.15 15.45 -15.76
C VAL A 124 -5.39 14.79 -16.91
N GLU A 125 -4.13 15.17 -17.15
CA GLU A 125 -3.25 14.54 -18.16
C GLU A 125 -3.12 13.03 -17.94
N ARG A 126 -2.96 12.61 -16.68
CA ARG A 126 -2.91 11.18 -16.32
C ARG A 126 -4.20 10.46 -16.66
N VAL A 127 -5.36 11.06 -16.37
CA VAL A 127 -6.66 10.46 -16.74
C VAL A 127 -6.79 10.37 -18.26
N ILE A 128 -6.41 11.41 -19.01
CA ILE A 128 -6.43 11.37 -20.49
C ILE A 128 -5.55 10.23 -21.01
N SER A 129 -4.35 10.06 -20.46
CA SER A 129 -3.38 9.03 -20.88
C SER A 129 -3.86 7.62 -20.52
N GLU A 130 -4.36 7.44 -19.30
CA GLU A 130 -4.84 6.16 -18.75
C GLU A 130 -6.05 5.62 -19.52
N TYR A 131 -6.90 6.52 -20.03
CA TYR A 131 -8.09 6.18 -20.82
C TYR A 131 -7.89 6.30 -22.34
N GLY A 132 -6.66 6.54 -22.81
CA GLY A 132 -6.35 6.59 -24.24
C GLY A 132 -7.04 7.74 -24.99
N LEU A 133 -7.35 8.85 -24.31
CA LEU A 133 -8.07 10.00 -24.86
C LEU A 133 -7.13 11.01 -25.57
N GLN A 134 -5.88 10.62 -25.81
CA GLN A 134 -4.95 11.36 -26.66
C GLN A 134 -5.37 11.32 -28.13
N LYS A 135 -4.99 12.36 -28.88
CA LYS A 135 -5.04 12.33 -30.34
C LYS A 135 -4.16 11.14 -30.78
N LYS A 136 -4.73 10.14 -31.45
CA LYS A 136 -3.91 9.18 -32.19
C LYS A 136 -3.14 10.00 -33.23
N THR A 137 -1.85 10.24 -33.03
CA THR A 137 -0.97 10.48 -34.17
C THR A 137 -0.84 9.09 -34.80
N PRO A 138 -1.43 8.83 -35.98
CA PRO A 138 -1.09 7.60 -36.69
C PRO A 138 0.42 7.64 -36.91
N HIS A 139 1.15 6.70 -36.31
CA HIS A 139 2.51 6.42 -36.73
C HIS A 139 2.40 5.89 -38.16
N LEU A 140 2.57 6.76 -39.15
CA LEU A 140 2.90 6.33 -40.48
C LEU A 140 4.33 5.78 -40.40
N PRO A 141 4.57 4.50 -40.72
CA PRO A 141 5.94 4.02 -40.85
C PRO A 141 6.61 4.89 -41.92
N SER A 142 7.74 5.49 -41.57
CA SER A 142 8.59 6.19 -42.54
C SER A 142 8.94 5.20 -43.64
N GLU A 143 8.52 5.47 -44.88
CA GLU A 143 8.98 4.70 -46.03
C GLU A 143 10.51 4.69 -46.00
N GLY A 144 11.06 3.49 -45.80
CA GLY A 144 12.49 3.29 -45.75
C GLY A 144 13.10 3.80 -47.04
N SER A 145 14.04 4.73 -46.89
CA SER A 145 14.94 5.15 -47.95
C SER A 145 15.57 3.92 -48.59
N THR A 146 15.23 3.70 -49.85
CA THR A 146 15.94 2.81 -50.76
C THR A 146 17.39 3.27 -50.87
N SER A 147 18.31 2.59 -50.16
CA SER A 147 19.73 2.65 -50.49
C SER A 147 19.99 1.63 -51.60
N LYS A 148 20.15 2.15 -52.82
CA LYS A 148 21.05 1.55 -53.80
C LYS A 148 22.46 1.55 -53.21
N ASP A 149 23.11 0.39 -53.20
CA ASP A 149 24.38 0.12 -53.89
C ASP A 149 24.70 -1.38 -53.80
#